data_AF-A0A661HSH7-F1
#
_entry.id   AF-A0A661HSH7-F1
#
_cell.length_a   1.000
_cell.length_b   1.000
_cell.length_c   1.000
_cell.angle_alpha   90.00
_cell.angle_beta   90.00
_cell.angle_gamma   90.00
#
_symmetry.space_group_name_H-M   'P 1'
#
loop_
_entity.id
_entity.type
_entity.pdbx_description
1 polymer ?
#
loop_
_entity_poly.entity_id
_entity_poly.type
_entity_poly.pdbx_seq_one_letter_code
_entity_poly.pdbx_strand_id
1 'polypeptide(L)'
;MAETNQLNEHISALDAMKKYPSSLYYRGDLTLLDRLKISIVGSRRPSAYTQQMTYELAKKLSSAGVCIVSGAAMGVDAIAHNAAGANNTIAIMANGLDIRYPAVNRSLITAVENEGLVLSQFEDGKKAAQWSFVVRNELVVALGDVLIVTQADEKSGSMRSVEYALKMGKQVYVLLHRMGESEGTNSLLRSGKAKAIYNIDAFIEPYGLTAKNLDNPFLLFCQNRPTYEEAVQRYPQEVFQYELEGKIDIIAGCVVVI
;
A
#
# COMPACT_ATOMS: atom_id res chain seq x y z
N MET A 1 11.04 16.61 16.64
CA MET A 1 10.50 15.25 16.42
C MET A 1 9.02 15.43 16.17
N ALA A 2 8.44 14.75 15.17
CA ALA A 2 7.01 14.85 14.91
C ALA A 2 6.22 14.37 16.13
N GLU A 3 5.20 15.15 16.52
CA GLU A 3 4.31 14.83 17.62
C GLU A 3 3.38 13.67 17.23
N THR A 4 3.16 12.72 18.15
CA THR A 4 2.22 11.62 17.95
C THR A 4 0.80 12.15 18.12
N ASN A 5 -0.01 12.06 17.07
CA ASN A 5 -1.41 12.47 17.10
C ASN A 5 -2.32 11.23 17.11
N GLN A 6 -3.49 11.34 17.72
CA GLN A 6 -4.52 10.31 17.63
C GLN A 6 -5.47 10.65 16.48
N LEU A 7 -5.66 9.70 15.57
CA LEU A 7 -6.63 9.82 14.48
C LEU A 7 -8.03 9.47 15.00
N ASN A 8 -8.93 10.44 14.92
CA ASN A 8 -10.34 10.27 15.32
C ASN A 8 -11.28 10.10 14.11
N GLU A 9 -10.77 10.30 12.90
CA GLU A 9 -11.52 10.13 11.66
C GLU A 9 -11.70 8.65 11.31
N HIS A 10 -12.86 8.33 10.73
CA HIS A 10 -13.16 6.98 10.27
C HIS A 10 -12.47 6.71 8.92
N ILE A 11 -11.78 5.57 8.82
CA ILE A 11 -11.14 5.11 7.59
C ILE A 11 -11.92 3.90 7.08
N SER A 12 -12.71 4.10 6.03
CA SER A 12 -13.57 3.07 5.42
C SER A 12 -12.82 1.78 5.05
N ALA A 13 -11.57 1.89 4.59
CA ALA A 13 -10.74 0.74 4.25
C ALA A 13 -10.51 -0.23 5.43
N LEU A 14 -10.63 0.27 6.67
CA LEU A 14 -10.42 -0.53 7.89
C LEU A 14 -11.67 -1.31 8.32
N ASP A 15 -12.84 -1.05 7.75
CA ASP A 15 -14.06 -1.81 8.03
C ASP A 15 -13.96 -3.27 7.59
N ALA A 16 -13.05 -3.58 6.65
CA ALA A 16 -12.75 -4.94 6.23
C ALA A 16 -11.97 -5.76 7.28
N MET A 17 -11.41 -5.11 8.31
CA MET A 17 -10.74 -5.79 9.42
C MET A 17 -11.74 -6.57 10.27
N LYS A 18 -11.27 -7.63 10.93
CA LYS A 18 -12.10 -8.43 11.84
C LYS A 18 -12.70 -7.56 12.95
N LYS A 19 -11.94 -6.57 13.42
CA LYS A 19 -12.37 -5.57 14.38
C LYS A 19 -11.73 -4.24 14.00
N TYR A 20 -12.56 -3.22 13.83
CA TYR A 20 -12.09 -1.86 13.61
C TYR A 20 -11.17 -1.42 14.77
N PRO A 21 -10.01 -0.79 14.50
CA PRO A 21 -9.08 -0.35 15.55
C PRO A 21 -9.75 0.57 16.57
N SER A 22 -9.60 0.29 17.86
CA SER A 22 -10.14 1.17 18.92
C SER A 22 -9.38 2.50 19.03
N SER A 23 -8.11 2.48 18.63
CA SER A 23 -7.24 3.65 18.59
C SER A 23 -6.33 3.52 17.37
N LEU A 24 -6.05 4.65 16.73
CA LEU A 24 -5.06 4.75 15.67
C LEU A 24 -4.28 6.03 15.89
N TYR A 25 -2.95 5.93 15.91
CA TYR A 25 -2.02 7.03 16.09
C TYR A 25 -1.27 7.26 14.79
N TYR A 26 -0.91 8.52 14.54
CA TYR A 26 -0.19 8.89 13.33
C TYR A 26 0.88 9.95 13.54
N ARG A 27 1.82 9.99 12.59
CA ARG A 27 2.76 11.07 12.32
C ARG A 27 2.87 11.27 10.82
N GLY A 28 2.90 12.51 10.37
CA GLY A 28 3.05 12.86 8.95
C GLY A 28 1.72 13.23 8.27
N ASP A 29 1.65 12.99 6.97
CA ASP A 29 0.62 13.51 6.05
C ASP A 29 -0.56 12.54 5.89
N LEU A 30 -1.72 12.91 6.45
CA LEU A 30 -2.95 12.12 6.34
C LEU A 30 -3.56 12.10 4.93
N THR A 31 -3.21 13.04 4.04
CA THR A 31 -3.76 13.07 2.68
C THR A 31 -3.37 11.84 1.85
N LEU A 32 -2.34 11.10 2.29
CA LEU A 32 -1.98 9.80 1.70
C LEU A 32 -3.06 8.73 1.90
N LEU A 33 -3.96 8.88 2.87
CA LEU A 33 -5.10 7.98 3.07
C LEU A 33 -6.13 8.07 1.94
N ASP A 34 -6.20 9.19 1.22
CA ASP A 34 -7.17 9.42 0.14
C ASP A 34 -6.71 8.87 -1.21
N ARG A 35 -5.41 8.59 -1.35
CA ARG A 35 -4.82 8.04 -2.58
C ARG A 35 -5.23 6.58 -2.81
N LEU A 36 -5.12 6.11 -4.05
CA LEU A 36 -5.07 4.68 -4.33
C LEU A 36 -3.88 4.07 -3.59
N LYS A 37 -4.09 2.96 -2.88
CA LYS A 37 -3.08 2.36 -1.99
C LYS A 37 -2.80 0.93 -2.42
N ILE A 38 -1.53 0.56 -2.50
CA ILE A 38 -1.12 -0.83 -2.74
C ILE A 38 -0.21 -1.30 -1.62
N SER A 39 -0.58 -2.43 -1.03
CA SER A 39 0.21 -3.04 0.04
C SER A 39 1.28 -3.94 -0.55
N ILE A 40 2.54 -3.72 -0.19
CA ILE A 40 3.68 -4.54 -0.64
C ILE A 40 4.35 -5.15 0.60
N VAL A 41 4.41 -6.48 0.66
CA VAL A 41 5.03 -7.22 1.77
C VAL A 41 5.88 -8.38 1.27
N GLY A 42 6.79 -8.88 2.10
CA GLY A 42 7.55 -10.07 1.72
C GLY A 42 8.68 -10.41 2.68
N SER A 43 9.64 -11.18 2.16
CA SER A 43 10.78 -11.70 2.91
C SER A 43 11.63 -10.57 3.51
N ARG A 44 12.12 -10.81 4.73
CA ARG A 44 13.14 -9.97 5.38
C ARG A 44 14.54 -10.18 4.78
N ARG A 45 14.72 -11.22 3.96
CA ARG A 45 15.96 -11.59 3.27
C ARG A 45 15.63 -11.92 1.81
N PRO A 46 15.19 -10.92 1.01
CA PRO A 46 14.82 -11.15 -0.37
C PRO A 46 16.05 -11.48 -1.23
N SER A 47 15.83 -12.29 -2.27
CA SER A 47 16.82 -12.55 -3.32
C SER A 47 17.19 -11.27 -4.08
N ALA A 48 18.31 -11.23 -4.78
CA ALA A 48 18.69 -10.07 -5.59
C ALA A 48 17.62 -9.75 -6.66
N TYR A 49 17.04 -10.79 -7.26
CA TYR A 49 15.91 -10.65 -8.19
C TYR A 49 14.72 -9.96 -7.52
N THR A 50 14.28 -10.46 -6.36
CA THR A 50 13.17 -9.87 -5.60
C THR A 50 13.47 -8.44 -5.18
N GLN A 51 14.70 -8.12 -4.79
CA GLN A 51 15.09 -6.75 -4.45
C GLN A 51 14.89 -5.80 -5.64
N GLN A 52 15.42 -6.18 -6.81
CA GLN A 52 15.31 -5.40 -8.03
C GLN A 52 13.84 -5.20 -8.45
N MET A 53 13.07 -6.29 -8.51
CA MET A 53 11.67 -6.23 -8.94
C MET A 53 10.77 -5.50 -7.92
N THR A 54 11.00 -5.68 -6.62
CA THR A 54 10.28 -4.91 -5.59
C THR A 54 10.54 -3.41 -5.75
N TYR A 55 11.82 -3.04 -5.97
CA TYR A 55 12.20 -1.64 -6.16
C TYR A 55 11.54 -1.06 -7.42
N GLU A 56 11.66 -1.74 -8.56
CA GLU A 56 11.07 -1.27 -9.82
C GLU A 56 9.55 -1.12 -9.72
N LEU A 57 8.87 -2.13 -9.19
CA LEU A 57 7.42 -2.14 -9.02
C LEU A 57 6.94 -0.99 -8.12
N ALA A 58 7.52 -0.84 -6.93
CA ALA A 58 7.15 0.22 -6.00
C ALA A 58 7.49 1.61 -6.54
N LYS A 59 8.61 1.76 -7.26
CA LYS A 59 9.00 3.03 -7.88
C LYS A 59 8.02 3.44 -8.98
N LYS A 60 7.65 2.53 -9.87
CA LYS A 60 6.73 2.80 -10.97
C LYS A 60 5.30 3.07 -10.46
N LEU A 61 4.82 2.28 -9.49
CA LEU A 61 3.53 2.52 -8.82
C LEU A 61 3.48 3.91 -8.17
N SER A 62 4.51 4.26 -7.38
CA SER A 62 4.59 5.57 -6.76
C SER A 62 4.65 6.72 -7.78
N SER A 63 5.42 6.53 -8.86
CA SER A 63 5.51 7.52 -9.95
C SER A 63 4.17 7.71 -10.67
N ALA A 64 3.28 6.71 -10.59
CA ALA A 64 1.94 6.75 -11.13
C ALA A 64 0.88 7.32 -10.15
N GLY A 65 1.30 7.82 -8.98
CA GLY A 65 0.43 8.40 -7.95
C GLY A 65 -0.10 7.39 -6.92
N VAL A 66 0.26 6.11 -7.03
CA VAL A 66 -0.18 5.07 -6.10
C VAL A 66 0.64 5.13 -4.82
N CYS A 67 -0.03 5.22 -3.67
CA CYS A 67 0.62 5.22 -2.38
C CYS A 67 1.00 3.79 -1.94
N ILE A 68 2.26 3.59 -1.55
CA ILE A 68 2.73 2.27 -1.10
C ILE A 68 2.49 2.11 0.39
N VAL A 69 1.80 1.05 0.80
CA VAL A 69 1.58 0.69 2.20
C VAL A 69 2.45 -0.51 2.58
N SER A 70 3.22 -0.41 3.66
CA SER A 70 4.01 -1.54 4.15
C SER A 70 4.34 -1.43 5.64
N GLY A 71 5.06 -2.40 6.19
CA GLY A 71 5.32 -2.53 7.61
C GLY A 71 6.68 -1.99 8.09
N ALA A 72 7.45 -1.29 7.26
CA ALA A 72 8.82 -0.86 7.58
C ALA A 72 9.76 -1.95 8.12
N ALA A 73 9.47 -3.23 7.90
CA ALA A 73 10.39 -4.32 8.26
C ALA A 73 11.65 -4.31 7.39
N MET A 74 12.65 -5.11 7.76
CA MET A 74 13.79 -5.38 6.87
C MET A 74 13.33 -6.04 5.56
N GLY A 75 14.17 -5.95 4.53
CA GLY A 75 13.93 -6.63 3.25
C GLY A 75 12.88 -5.92 2.42
N VAL A 76 11.88 -6.67 1.95
CA VAL A 76 10.86 -6.19 1.00
C VAL A 76 10.20 -4.90 1.45
N ASP A 77 9.73 -4.81 2.69
CA ASP A 77 9.05 -3.61 3.21
C ASP A 77 9.93 -2.36 3.08
N ALA A 78 11.19 -2.42 3.53
CA ALA A 78 12.13 -1.29 3.42
C ALA A 78 12.44 -0.93 1.97
N ILE A 79 12.56 -1.92 1.07
CA ILE A 79 12.81 -1.68 -0.35
C ILE A 79 11.62 -0.97 -0.99
N ALA A 80 10.40 -1.43 -0.69
CA ALA A 80 9.17 -0.82 -1.19
C ALA A 80 9.03 0.64 -0.75
N HIS A 81 9.23 0.93 0.54
CA HIS A 81 9.22 2.31 1.06
C HIS A 81 10.30 3.20 0.42
N ASN A 82 11.54 2.73 0.32
CA ASN A 82 12.63 3.50 -0.30
C ASN A 82 12.36 3.80 -1.77
N ALA A 83 11.85 2.81 -2.51
CA ALA A 83 11.54 2.95 -3.92
C ALA A 83 10.34 3.88 -4.17
N ALA A 84 9.33 3.81 -3.31
CA ALA A 84 8.17 4.70 -3.37
C ALA A 84 8.57 6.17 -3.16
N GLY A 85 9.58 6.43 -2.32
CA GLY A 85 9.90 7.76 -1.85
C GLY A 85 9.14 8.07 -0.57
N ALA A 86 9.79 8.80 0.34
CA ALA A 86 9.27 9.06 1.68
C ALA A 86 7.92 9.79 1.66
N ASN A 87 7.67 10.63 0.66
CA ASN A 87 6.46 11.43 0.48
C ASN A 87 5.27 10.71 -0.18
N ASN A 88 5.41 9.43 -0.54
CA ASN A 88 4.32 8.68 -1.16
C ASN A 88 4.22 7.25 -0.61
N THR A 89 4.29 7.13 0.72
CA THR A 89 4.20 5.84 1.38
C THR A 89 3.65 5.93 2.80
N ILE A 90 2.95 4.87 3.23
CA ILE A 90 2.40 4.71 4.57
C ILE A 90 3.08 3.53 5.26
N ALA A 91 3.78 3.79 6.37
CA ALA A 91 4.41 2.77 7.20
C ALA A 91 3.53 2.41 8.40
N ILE A 92 3.20 1.12 8.55
CA ILE A 92 2.41 0.62 9.68
C ILE A 92 3.31 -0.04 10.72
N MET A 93 3.33 0.52 11.92
CA MET A 93 4.21 0.11 13.02
C MET A 93 3.54 -0.93 13.93
N ALA A 94 4.37 -1.81 14.49
CA ALA A 94 3.94 -2.82 15.47
C ALA A 94 4.17 -2.35 16.94
N ASN A 95 4.48 -1.08 17.12
CA ASN A 95 4.85 -0.44 18.39
C ASN A 95 4.37 1.02 18.41
N GLY A 96 4.47 1.68 19.57
CA GLY A 96 4.24 3.12 19.70
C GLY A 96 5.14 3.92 18.77
N LEU A 97 4.67 5.08 18.27
CA LEU A 97 5.38 5.84 17.23
C LEU A 97 6.63 6.52 17.76
N ASP A 98 6.77 6.70 19.08
CA ASP A 98 8.02 7.07 19.74
C ASP A 98 9.18 6.08 19.49
N ILE A 99 8.89 4.82 19.15
CA ILE A 99 9.88 3.76 18.95
C ILE A 99 10.12 3.51 17.46
N ARG A 100 11.38 3.68 17.02
CA ARG A 100 11.80 3.38 15.63
C ARG A 100 12.39 1.98 15.54
N TYR A 101 11.53 1.00 15.21
CA TYR A 101 11.89 -0.42 15.07
C TYR A 101 11.56 -0.94 13.65
N PRO A 102 12.43 -1.75 13.03
CA PRO A 102 13.74 -2.18 13.53
C PRO A 102 14.78 -1.04 13.42
N ALA A 103 15.77 -1.05 14.30
CA ALA A 103 16.77 0.03 14.38
C ALA A 103 17.56 0.24 13.07
N VAL A 104 17.75 -0.82 12.29
CA VAL A 104 18.40 -0.76 10.96
C VAL A 104 17.64 0.14 9.97
N ASN A 105 16.32 0.27 10.13
CA ASN A 105 15.47 1.10 9.29
C ASN A 105 15.14 2.45 9.95
N ARG A 106 15.87 2.87 10.99
CA ARG A 106 15.57 4.12 11.71
C ARG A 106 15.53 5.33 10.78
N SER A 107 16.49 5.46 9.88
CA SER A 107 16.55 6.58 8.92
C SER A 107 15.36 6.57 7.95
N LEU A 108 14.99 5.38 7.45
CA LEU A 108 13.81 5.20 6.61
C LEU A 108 12.53 5.62 7.35
N ILE A 109 12.32 5.09 8.55
CA ILE A 109 11.13 5.41 9.36
C ILE A 109 11.08 6.92 9.61
N THR A 110 12.21 7.54 9.96
CA THR A 110 12.28 8.98 10.21
C THR A 110 11.97 9.80 8.95
N ALA A 111 12.40 9.36 7.77
CA ALA A 111 12.05 10.03 6.52
C ALA A 111 10.52 9.96 6.26
N VAL A 112 9.92 8.78 6.46
CA VAL A 112 8.46 8.61 6.31
C VAL A 112 7.69 9.40 7.36
N GLU A 113 8.18 9.52 8.60
CA GLU A 113 7.55 10.38 9.62
C GLU A 113 7.50 11.86 9.21
N ASN A 114 8.50 12.33 8.45
CA ASN A 114 8.64 13.74 8.07
C ASN A 114 7.94 14.09 6.76
N GLU A 115 7.90 13.16 5.80
CA GLU A 115 7.41 13.43 4.45
C GLU A 115 6.19 12.59 4.06
N GLY A 116 6.02 11.41 4.66
CA GLY A 116 4.95 10.47 4.37
C GLY A 116 4.00 10.32 5.55
N LEU A 117 3.53 9.10 5.78
CA LEU A 117 2.63 8.79 6.90
C LEU A 117 3.10 7.55 7.65
N VAL A 118 3.12 7.64 8.97
CA VAL A 118 3.36 6.50 9.85
C VAL A 118 2.14 6.29 10.73
N LEU A 119 1.63 5.06 10.80
CA LEU A 119 0.45 4.70 11.58
C LEU A 119 0.76 3.59 12.59
N SER A 120 0.08 3.60 13.74
CA SER A 120 0.13 2.54 14.73
C SER A 120 -1.16 2.42 15.53
N GLN A 121 -1.56 1.21 15.91
CA GLN A 121 -2.67 1.01 16.87
C GLN A 121 -2.21 1.11 18.32
N PHE A 122 -0.93 1.41 18.56
CA PHE A 122 -0.32 1.36 19.87
C PHE A 122 0.08 2.76 20.33
N GLU A 123 -0.28 3.09 21.57
CA GLU A 123 0.16 4.30 22.25
C GLU A 123 1.69 4.36 22.39
N ASP A 124 2.23 5.56 22.55
CA ASP A 124 3.66 5.77 22.77
C ASP A 124 4.15 5.00 24.01
N GLY A 125 5.37 4.47 23.94
CA GLY A 125 5.98 3.60 24.93
C GLY A 125 5.66 2.12 24.76
N LYS A 126 4.65 1.75 23.95
CA LYS A 126 4.32 0.34 23.70
C LYS A 126 5.37 -0.33 22.81
N LYS A 127 6.13 -1.26 23.37
CA LYS A 127 7.13 -2.07 22.63
C LYS A 127 6.47 -3.14 21.76
N ALA A 128 7.12 -3.45 20.63
CA ALA A 128 6.68 -4.51 19.73
C ALA A 128 6.76 -5.89 20.41
N ALA A 129 5.72 -6.70 20.19
CA ALA A 129 5.62 -8.08 20.61
C ALA A 129 5.18 -8.98 19.44
N GLN A 130 5.35 -10.30 19.54
CA GLN A 130 5.05 -11.20 18.41
C GLN A 130 3.61 -11.06 17.89
N TRP A 131 2.63 -10.92 18.79
CA TRP A 131 1.22 -10.70 18.44
C TRP A 131 0.96 -9.33 17.80
N SER A 132 1.73 -8.29 18.16
CA SER A 132 1.55 -6.94 17.60
C SER A 132 1.88 -6.90 16.10
N PHE A 133 2.81 -7.73 15.62
CA PHE A 133 3.09 -7.86 14.19
C PHE A 133 1.91 -8.46 13.41
N VAL A 134 1.15 -9.36 14.04
CA VAL A 134 -0.05 -9.96 13.42
C VAL A 134 -1.14 -8.90 13.27
N VAL A 135 -1.40 -8.14 14.33
CA VAL A 135 -2.36 -7.01 14.33
C VAL A 135 -1.96 -5.93 13.32
N ARG A 136 -0.67 -5.57 13.29
CA ARG A 136 -0.10 -4.64 12.32
C ARG A 136 -0.33 -5.13 10.89
N ASN A 137 -0.06 -6.40 10.61
CA ASN A 137 -0.19 -6.95 9.25
C ASN A 137 -1.63 -6.89 8.74
N GLU A 138 -2.63 -7.09 9.61
CA GLU A 138 -4.04 -6.92 9.23
C GLU A 138 -4.31 -5.49 8.76
N LEU A 139 -3.78 -4.49 9.48
CA LEU A 139 -3.92 -3.07 9.14
C LEU A 139 -3.21 -2.72 7.82
N VAL A 140 -2.00 -3.25 7.57
CA VAL A 140 -1.31 -3.11 6.28
C VAL A 140 -2.20 -3.61 5.14
N VAL A 141 -2.81 -4.77 5.31
CA VAL A 141 -3.64 -5.37 4.25
C VAL A 141 -4.95 -4.63 4.07
N ALA A 142 -5.59 -4.19 5.16
CA ALA A 142 -6.84 -3.45 5.11
C ALA A 142 -6.71 -2.15 4.30
N LEU A 143 -5.63 -1.39 4.53
CA LEU A 143 -5.39 -0.11 3.88
C LEU A 143 -5.12 -0.19 2.37
N GLY A 144 -4.45 -1.25 1.88
CA GLY A 144 -4.16 -1.38 0.46
C GLY A 144 -5.32 -1.99 -0.32
N ASP A 145 -5.67 -1.45 -1.48
CA ASP A 145 -6.71 -1.94 -2.37
C ASP A 145 -6.40 -3.36 -2.88
N VAL A 146 -5.12 -3.64 -3.14
CA VAL A 146 -4.60 -4.97 -3.47
C VAL A 146 -3.35 -5.28 -2.63
N LEU A 147 -3.04 -6.58 -2.49
CA LEU A 147 -1.84 -7.06 -1.80
C LEU A 147 -0.84 -7.64 -2.81
N ILE A 148 0.39 -7.16 -2.77
CA ILE A 148 1.53 -7.73 -3.50
C ILE A 148 2.46 -8.42 -2.51
N VAL A 149 2.71 -9.72 -2.73
CA VAL A 149 3.71 -10.49 -1.98
C VAL A 149 4.88 -10.82 -2.90
N THR A 150 5.99 -10.10 -2.75
CA THR A 150 7.09 -10.18 -3.72
C THR A 150 8.05 -11.33 -3.47
N GLN A 151 8.12 -11.90 -2.25
CA GLN A 151 8.78 -13.17 -1.96
C GLN A 151 8.34 -13.65 -0.57
N ALA A 152 8.02 -14.93 -0.39
CA ALA A 152 7.62 -15.49 0.90
C ALA A 152 7.82 -17.01 0.97
N ASP A 153 8.24 -17.50 2.15
CA ASP A 153 8.22 -18.93 2.48
C ASP A 153 6.87 -19.32 3.10
N GLU A 154 6.48 -20.60 3.02
CA GLU A 154 5.16 -21.10 3.44
C GLU A 154 4.77 -20.77 4.90
N LYS A 155 5.76 -20.69 5.80
CA LYS A 155 5.54 -20.40 7.23
C LYS A 155 5.95 -18.98 7.63
N SER A 156 6.09 -18.08 6.66
CA SER A 156 6.52 -16.70 6.89
C SER A 156 5.38 -15.80 7.41
N GLY A 157 5.75 -14.68 8.04
CA GLY A 157 4.78 -13.67 8.49
C GLY A 157 3.96 -13.06 7.34
N SER A 158 4.51 -13.03 6.11
CA SER A 158 3.81 -12.55 4.91
C SER A 158 2.60 -13.43 4.55
N MET A 159 2.63 -14.73 4.86
CA MET A 159 1.49 -15.61 4.62
C MET A 159 0.28 -15.25 5.50
N ARG A 160 0.50 -14.63 6.68
CA ARG A 160 -0.60 -14.06 7.47
C ARG A 160 -1.27 -12.90 6.75
N SER A 161 -0.49 -12.04 6.09
CA SER A 161 -1.05 -10.95 5.27
C SER A 161 -1.89 -11.50 4.13
N VAL A 162 -1.48 -12.62 3.52
CA VAL A 162 -2.27 -13.31 2.48
C VAL A 162 -3.58 -13.85 3.03
N GLU A 163 -3.56 -14.48 4.21
CA GLU A 163 -4.79 -14.94 4.88
C GLU A 163 -5.77 -13.78 5.12
N TYR A 164 -5.27 -12.60 5.53
CA TYR A 164 -6.11 -11.41 5.69
C TYR A 164 -6.66 -10.92 4.35
N ALA A 165 -5.84 -10.84 3.31
CA ALA A 165 -6.27 -10.33 2.00
C ALA A 165 -7.38 -11.19 1.41
N LEU A 166 -7.24 -12.51 1.48
CA LEU A 166 -8.25 -13.45 1.01
C LEU A 166 -9.56 -13.34 1.80
N LYS A 167 -9.49 -13.17 3.13
CA LYS A 167 -10.69 -12.96 3.97
C LYS A 167 -11.40 -11.64 3.66
N MET A 168 -10.63 -10.61 3.31
CA MET A 168 -11.15 -9.29 2.92
C MET A 168 -11.60 -9.22 1.46
N GLY A 169 -11.51 -10.31 0.69
CA GLY A 169 -11.85 -10.33 -0.73
C GLY A 169 -10.87 -9.54 -1.61
N LYS A 170 -9.68 -9.20 -1.10
CA LYS A 170 -8.66 -8.44 -1.83
C LYS A 170 -7.88 -9.35 -2.78
N GLN A 171 -7.59 -8.83 -3.97
CA GLN A 171 -6.76 -9.53 -4.94
C GLN A 171 -5.30 -9.60 -4.44
N VAL A 172 -4.73 -10.80 -4.48
CA VAL A 172 -3.32 -11.04 -4.17
C VAL A 172 -2.54 -11.19 -5.47
N TYR A 173 -1.40 -10.51 -5.55
CA TYR A 173 -0.43 -10.61 -6.64
C TYR A 173 0.93 -11.06 -6.12
N VAL A 174 1.70 -11.77 -6.94
CA VAL A 174 3.05 -12.23 -6.60
C VAL A 174 4.00 -12.10 -7.78
N LEU A 175 5.30 -12.01 -7.49
CA LEU A 175 6.35 -12.17 -8.49
C LEU A 175 6.57 -13.65 -8.81
N LEU A 176 7.02 -13.92 -10.03
CA LEU A 176 7.41 -15.27 -10.46
C LEU A 176 8.77 -15.63 -9.86
N HIS A 177 8.86 -16.82 -9.28
CA HIS A 177 10.11 -17.37 -8.76
C HIS A 177 10.41 -18.72 -9.39
N ARG A 178 11.68 -19.11 -9.33
CA ARG A 178 12.10 -20.44 -9.76
C ARG A 178 11.59 -21.50 -8.78
N MET A 179 11.58 -22.76 -9.21
CA MET A 179 11.38 -23.88 -8.28
C MET A 179 12.49 -23.88 -7.21
N GLY A 180 12.14 -24.09 -5.94
CA GLY A 180 13.08 -24.01 -4.82
C GLY A 180 13.25 -22.60 -4.26
N GLU A 181 12.61 -21.58 -4.85
CA GLU A 181 12.58 -20.21 -4.35
C GLU A 181 11.14 -19.81 -4.04
N SER A 182 10.93 -19.08 -2.93
CA SER A 182 9.63 -18.47 -2.60
C SER A 182 8.45 -19.46 -2.65
N GLU A 183 8.62 -20.61 -1.99
CA GLU A 183 7.62 -21.69 -1.99
C GLU A 183 6.23 -21.21 -1.54
N GLY A 184 6.15 -20.21 -0.65
CA GLY A 184 4.90 -19.60 -0.26
C GLY A 184 4.18 -18.93 -1.44
N THR A 185 4.87 -18.12 -2.24
CA THR A 185 4.24 -17.47 -3.41
C THR A 185 3.95 -18.46 -4.54
N ASN A 186 4.82 -19.45 -4.76
CA ASN A 186 4.59 -20.50 -5.76
C ASN A 186 3.36 -21.35 -5.40
N SER A 187 3.18 -21.67 -4.11
CA SER A 187 1.99 -22.38 -3.61
C SER A 187 0.70 -21.56 -3.81
N LEU A 188 0.76 -20.24 -3.67
CA LEU A 188 -0.39 -19.35 -3.96
C LEU A 188 -0.77 -19.35 -5.43
N LEU A 189 0.20 -19.32 -6.34
CA LEU A 189 -0.06 -19.44 -7.79
C LEU A 189 -0.66 -20.80 -8.13
N ARG A 190 -0.06 -21.88 -7.62
CA ARG A 190 -0.53 -23.25 -7.85
C ARG A 190 -1.96 -23.47 -7.37
N SER A 191 -2.35 -22.84 -6.28
CA SER A 191 -3.70 -22.96 -5.69
C SER A 191 -4.70 -21.93 -6.23
N GLY A 192 -4.33 -21.09 -7.20
CA GLY A 192 -5.20 -20.06 -7.76
C GLY A 192 -5.55 -18.92 -6.79
N LYS A 193 -4.82 -18.80 -5.67
CA LYS A 193 -5.06 -17.78 -4.63
C LYS A 193 -4.34 -16.46 -4.89
N ALA A 194 -3.41 -16.44 -5.85
CA ALA A 194 -2.76 -15.22 -6.30
C ALA A 194 -2.64 -15.19 -7.82
N LYS A 195 -2.49 -13.98 -8.38
CA LYS A 195 -2.16 -13.75 -9.78
C LYS A 195 -0.67 -13.40 -9.90
N ALA A 196 -0.01 -13.91 -10.94
CA ALA A 196 1.37 -13.55 -11.21
C ALA A 196 1.47 -12.19 -11.90
N ILE A 197 2.47 -11.40 -11.52
CA ILE A 197 2.89 -10.20 -12.24
C ILE A 197 3.92 -10.63 -13.29
N TYR A 198 3.47 -10.78 -14.54
CA TYR A 198 4.34 -11.17 -15.66
C TYR A 198 5.08 -9.98 -16.27
N ASN A 199 4.48 -8.80 -16.23
CA ASN A 199 5.01 -7.56 -16.77
C ASN A 199 4.60 -6.43 -15.83
N ILE A 200 5.58 -5.71 -15.28
CA ILE A 200 5.35 -4.63 -14.32
C ILE A 200 4.59 -3.48 -14.98
N ASP A 201 4.92 -3.12 -16.21
CA ASP A 201 4.27 -1.99 -16.90
C ASP A 201 2.80 -2.29 -17.18
N ALA A 202 2.48 -3.48 -17.68
CA ALA A 202 1.10 -3.91 -17.89
C ALA A 202 0.31 -4.07 -16.59
N PHE A 203 0.99 -4.45 -15.50
CA PHE A 203 0.35 -4.51 -14.18
C PHE A 203 0.01 -3.12 -13.65
N ILE A 204 0.84 -2.12 -13.93
CA ILE A 204 0.67 -0.75 -13.43
C ILE A 204 -0.31 0.05 -14.27
N GLU A 205 -0.47 -0.28 -15.55
CA GLU A 205 -1.35 0.41 -16.50
C GLU A 205 -2.75 0.72 -15.93
N PRO A 206 -3.48 -0.22 -15.29
CA PRO A 206 -4.81 0.07 -14.73
C PRO A 206 -4.80 0.96 -13.47
N TYR A 207 -3.63 1.11 -12.83
CA TYR A 207 -3.45 1.94 -11.63
C TYR A 207 -2.81 3.29 -11.97
N GLY A 208 -2.36 3.45 -13.21
CA GLY A 208 -1.46 4.50 -13.61
C GLY A 208 -2.07 5.48 -14.58
N LEU A 209 -2.00 6.75 -14.21
CA LEU A 209 -1.93 7.82 -15.18
C LEU A 209 -0.54 7.74 -15.83
N THR A 210 -0.46 7.22 -17.06
CA THR A 210 0.81 7.20 -17.82
C THR A 210 1.39 8.62 -17.93
N ALA A 211 2.69 8.78 -18.19
CA ALA A 211 3.32 10.11 -18.33
C ALA A 211 2.64 11.03 -19.38
N LYS A 212 1.81 10.47 -20.29
CA LYS A 212 0.90 11.23 -21.17
C LYS A 212 -0.20 12.01 -20.44
N ASN A 213 -0.53 11.62 -19.21
CA ASN A 213 -1.65 12.15 -18.41
C ASN A 213 -1.21 13.19 -17.36
N LEU A 214 0.11 13.39 -17.14
CA LEU A 214 0.64 14.38 -16.19
C LEU A 214 0.38 15.83 -16.63
N ASP A 215 0.17 16.06 -17.92
CA ASP A 215 -0.17 17.38 -18.47
C ASP A 215 -1.69 17.67 -18.43
N ASN A 216 -2.51 16.71 -18.00
CA ASN A 216 -3.96 16.88 -17.95
C ASN A 216 -4.43 17.21 -16.51
N PRO A 217 -4.86 18.47 -16.24
CA PRO A 217 -5.27 18.91 -14.90
C PRO A 217 -6.48 18.14 -14.33
N PHE A 218 -7.35 17.61 -15.19
CA PHE A 218 -8.49 16.80 -14.77
C PHE A 218 -8.02 15.45 -14.23
N LEU A 219 -7.12 14.77 -14.95
CA LEU A 219 -6.59 13.49 -14.51
C LEU A 219 -5.77 13.62 -13.21
N LEU A 220 -5.02 14.72 -13.07
CA LEU A 220 -4.34 15.05 -11.82
C LEU A 220 -5.33 15.24 -10.66
N PHE A 221 -6.46 15.92 -10.92
CA PHE A 221 -7.51 16.13 -9.92
C PHE A 221 -8.19 14.81 -9.53
N CYS A 222 -8.42 13.90 -10.48
CA CYS A 222 -8.99 12.57 -10.22
C CYS A 222 -8.10 11.66 -9.36
N GLN A 223 -6.80 11.96 -9.19
CA GLN A 223 -5.90 11.18 -8.32
C GLN A 223 -6.38 11.10 -6.87
N ASN A 224 -7.06 12.15 -6.40
CA ASN A 224 -7.57 12.22 -5.03
C ASN A 224 -8.97 11.61 -4.88
N ARG A 225 -9.44 10.84 -5.88
CA ARG A 225 -10.79 10.25 -5.93
C ARG A 225 -11.88 11.26 -5.54
N PRO A 226 -11.93 12.43 -6.23
CA PRO A 226 -12.96 13.41 -5.96
C PRO A 226 -14.32 12.76 -6.14
N THR A 227 -15.29 13.21 -5.36
CA THR A 227 -16.68 12.83 -5.59
C THR A 227 -17.10 13.23 -7.01
N TYR A 228 -18.07 12.52 -7.57
CA TYR A 228 -18.60 12.87 -8.89
C TYR A 228 -19.07 14.33 -8.93
N GLU A 229 -19.67 14.82 -7.85
CA GLU A 229 -20.15 16.20 -7.74
C GLU A 229 -18.99 17.22 -7.76
N GLU A 230 -17.92 16.99 -7.00
CA GLU A 230 -16.71 17.84 -7.04
C GLU A 230 -16.04 17.83 -8.42
N ALA A 231 -16.03 16.66 -9.08
CA ALA A 231 -15.47 16.52 -10.41
C ALA A 231 -16.30 17.24 -11.47
N VAL A 232 -17.63 17.10 -11.45
CA VAL A 232 -18.51 17.83 -12.37
C VAL A 232 -18.45 19.34 -12.10
N GLN A 233 -18.33 19.76 -10.84
CA GLN A 233 -18.22 21.18 -10.51
C GLN A 233 -16.93 21.81 -11.07
N ARG A 234 -15.83 21.06 -11.05
CA ARG A 234 -14.49 21.58 -11.42
C ARG A 234 -14.10 21.33 -12.88
N TYR A 235 -14.50 20.20 -13.45
CA TYR A 235 -14.15 19.73 -14.79
C TYR A 235 -15.35 19.09 -15.51
N PRO A 236 -16.45 19.83 -15.73
CA PRO A 236 -17.71 19.28 -16.23
C PRO A 236 -17.58 18.64 -17.63
N GLN A 237 -16.74 19.22 -18.50
CA GLN A 237 -16.57 18.72 -19.87
C GLN A 237 -15.73 17.45 -19.90
N GLU A 238 -14.66 17.42 -19.12
CA GLU A 238 -13.74 16.29 -19.05
C GLU A 238 -14.40 15.10 -18.37
N VAL A 239 -15.19 15.30 -17.30
CA VAL A 239 -15.99 14.21 -16.70
C VAL A 239 -16.89 13.58 -17.75
N PHE A 240 -17.70 14.38 -18.44
CA PHE A 240 -18.62 13.88 -19.46
C PHE A 240 -17.89 13.15 -20.58
N GLN A 241 -16.80 13.73 -21.09
CA GLN A 241 -16.03 13.15 -22.19
C GLN A 241 -15.34 11.84 -21.78
N TYR A 242 -14.68 11.80 -20.63
CA TYR A 242 -13.96 10.62 -20.18
C TYR A 242 -14.91 9.49 -19.77
N GLU A 243 -16.08 9.83 -19.23
CA GLU A 243 -17.13 8.86 -18.91
C GLU A 243 -17.67 8.22 -20.20
N LEU A 244 -17.94 9.03 -21.25
CA LEU A 244 -18.31 8.54 -22.58
C LEU A 244 -17.24 7.66 -23.23
N GLU A 245 -15.98 8.02 -23.07
CA GLU A 245 -14.83 7.28 -23.59
C GLU A 245 -14.49 6.04 -22.76
N GLY A 246 -15.18 5.81 -21.63
CA GLY A 246 -14.93 4.68 -20.71
C GLY A 246 -13.58 4.75 -20.00
N LYS A 247 -13.00 5.95 -19.89
CA LYS A 247 -11.70 6.21 -19.24
C LYS A 247 -11.82 6.58 -17.76
N ILE A 248 -13.04 6.79 -17.28
CA ILE A 248 -13.33 6.95 -15.85
C ILE A 248 -14.57 6.11 -15.50
N ASP A 249 -14.62 5.64 -14.26
CA ASP A 249 -15.78 5.01 -13.64
C ASP A 249 -16.21 5.81 -12.41
N ILE A 250 -17.46 5.60 -11.98
CA ILE A 250 -17.98 6.13 -10.71
C ILE A 250 -18.12 4.99 -9.73
N ILE A 251 -17.12 4.84 -8.87
CA ILE A 251 -17.08 3.76 -7.86
C ILE A 251 -17.34 4.37 -6.49
N ALA A 252 -18.43 3.93 -5.85
CA ALA A 252 -18.86 4.42 -4.54
C ALA A 252 -19.03 5.96 -4.49
N GLY A 253 -19.46 6.56 -5.60
CA GLY A 253 -19.67 8.02 -5.72
C GLY A 253 -18.42 8.84 -6.02
N CYS A 254 -17.25 8.20 -6.14
CA CYS A 254 -15.98 8.85 -6.49
C CYS A 254 -15.60 8.56 -7.94
N VAL A 255 -14.99 9.55 -8.61
CA VAL A 255 -14.42 9.37 -9.94
C VAL A 255 -13.11 8.59 -9.85
N VAL A 256 -13.02 7.51 -10.61
CA VAL A 256 -11.85 6.64 -10.69
C VAL A 256 -11.41 6.55 -12.15
N VAL A 257 -10.14 6.80 -12.44
CA VAL A 257 -9.61 6.65 -13.80
C VAL A 257 -9.39 5.16 -14.10
N ILE A 258 -9.81 4.72 -15.30
CA ILE A 258 -9.69 3.33 -15.81
C ILE A 258 -8.65 3.26 -16.92
#